data_AF-A0A2I1H3C5-F1
#
_entry.id   AF-A0A2I1H3C5-F1
#
_cell.length_a   1.000
_cell.length_b   1.000
_cell.length_c   1.000
_cell.angle_alpha   90.00
_cell.angle_beta   90.00
_cell.angle_gamma   90.00
#
_symmetry.space_group_name_H-M   'P 1'
#
loop_
_entity.id
_entity.type
_entity.pdbx_description
1 polymer ?
#
loop_
_entity_poly.entity_id
_entity_poly.type
_entity_poly.pdbx_seq_one_letter_code
_entity_poly.pdbx_strand_id
1 'polypeptide(L)'
;MGPSGCGKTTLLNLLGDRVGSKGVQGTIALNGHKMTKKSKRFIAYCTQDDIFFPHLTVKETLSYTARLRLPRELSRREKLKQVENTMALLNLTKCADTII
;
A
#
# COMPACT_ATOMS: atom_id res chain seq x y z
N MET A 1 -0.31 22.16 8.48
CA MET A 1 -1.17 21.63 7.40
C MET A 1 -1.43 22.75 6.40
N GLY A 2 -1.27 22.52 5.09
CA GLY A 2 -1.52 23.54 4.06
C GLY A 2 -2.96 23.54 3.54
N PRO A 3 -3.46 24.63 2.94
CA PRO A 3 -4.82 24.73 2.42
C PRO A 3 -5.07 23.80 1.22
N SER A 4 -6.33 23.55 0.87
CA SER A 4 -6.69 22.82 -0.35
C SER A 4 -6.06 23.47 -1.59
N GLY A 5 -5.55 22.66 -2.53
CA GLY A 5 -4.84 23.15 -3.72
C GLY A 5 -3.35 23.48 -3.53
N CYS A 6 -2.80 23.47 -2.32
CA CYS A 6 -1.37 23.78 -2.10
C CYS A 6 -0.39 22.66 -2.53
N GLY A 7 -0.85 21.62 -3.24
CA GLY A 7 0.00 20.55 -3.76
C GLY A 7 0.32 19.40 -2.80
N LYS A 8 -0.41 19.22 -1.69
CA LYS A 8 -0.18 18.09 -0.74
C LYS A 8 -0.21 16.73 -1.43
N THR A 9 -1.29 16.46 -2.17
CA THR A 9 -1.46 15.21 -2.92
C THR A 9 -0.42 15.08 -4.03
N THR A 10 -0.09 16.18 -4.70
CA THR A 10 0.97 16.22 -5.72
C THR A 10 2.33 15.83 -5.15
N LEU A 11 2.68 16.37 -3.98
CA LEU A 11 3.93 16.04 -3.28
C LEU A 11 3.99 14.58 -2.86
N LEU A 12 2.92 14.04 -2.26
CA LEU A 12 2.85 12.63 -1.88
C LEU A 12 2.94 11.70 -3.10
N ASN A 13 2.26 12.04 -4.20
CA ASN A 13 2.35 11.28 -5.44
C ASN A 13 3.76 11.33 -6.05
N LEU A 14 4.46 12.45 -5.92
CA LEU A 14 5.84 12.63 -6.38
C LEU A 14 6.81 11.77 -5.55
N LEU A 15 6.67 11.75 -4.22
CA LEU A 15 7.44 10.87 -3.33
C LEU A 15 7.13 9.39 -3.56
N GLY A 16 5.90 9.05 -3.94
CA GLY A 16 5.47 7.70 -4.31
C GLY A 16 5.85 7.25 -5.72
N ASP A 17 6.56 8.09 -6.49
CA ASP A 17 6.90 7.85 -7.91
C ASP A 17 5.67 7.50 -8.78
N ARG A 18 4.58 8.27 -8.58
CA ARG A 18 3.29 8.17 -9.30
C ARG A 18 3.03 9.32 -10.26
N VAL A 19 3.85 10.38 -10.21
CA VAL A 19 3.82 11.49 -11.18
C VAL A 19 4.97 11.28 -12.17
N GLY A 20 4.73 11.52 -13.45
CA GLY A 20 5.81 11.52 -14.44
C GLY A 20 6.88 12.58 -14.11
N SER A 21 8.08 12.41 -14.65
CA SER A 21 9.23 13.32 -14.40
C SER A 21 9.10 14.70 -15.05
N LYS A 22 8.00 14.99 -15.76
CA LYS A 22 7.80 16.28 -16.45
C LYS A 22 7.54 17.39 -15.43
N GLY A 23 8.39 18.40 -15.43
CA GLY A 23 8.26 19.58 -14.55
C GLY A 23 8.72 19.37 -13.10
N VAL A 24 9.37 18.24 -12.80
CA VAL A 24 9.91 17.95 -11.46
C VAL A 24 11.38 18.36 -11.40
N GLN A 25 11.76 19.13 -10.39
CA GLN A 25 13.14 19.48 -10.08
C GLN A 25 13.49 19.03 -8.65
N GLY A 26 14.78 18.71 -8.43
CA GLY A 26 15.29 18.22 -7.14
C GLY A 26 15.61 16.72 -7.13
N THR A 27 16.01 16.21 -5.97
CA THR A 27 16.44 14.82 -5.77
C THR A 27 15.63 14.16 -4.66
N ILE A 28 15.14 12.95 -4.92
CA ILE A 28 14.49 12.09 -3.92
C ILE A 28 15.45 10.97 -3.55
N ALA A 29 15.71 10.83 -2.25
CA ALA A 29 16.56 9.78 -1.71
C ALA A 29 15.81 8.98 -0.64
N LEU A 30 16.02 7.66 -0.62
CA LEU A 30 15.59 6.75 0.43
C LEU A 30 16.85 6.25 1.14
N ASN A 31 16.97 6.52 2.44
CA ASN A 31 18.15 6.18 3.24
C ASN A 31 19.47 6.67 2.64
N GLY A 32 19.50 7.91 2.13
CA GLY A 32 20.70 8.50 1.50
C GLY A 32 20.98 8.05 0.07
N HIS A 33 20.25 7.07 -0.45
CA HIS A 33 20.42 6.58 -1.82
C HIS A 33 19.34 7.11 -2.75
N LYS A 34 19.72 7.45 -3.99
CA LYS A 34 18.78 7.86 -5.03
C LYS A 34 17.69 6.81 -5.19
N MET A 35 16.44 7.25 -5.27
CA MET A 35 15.29 6.36 -5.40
C MET A 35 15.35 5.57 -6.72
N THR A 36 15.13 4.26 -6.65
CA THR A 36 15.11 3.35 -7.81
C THR A 36 13.79 2.58 -7.88
N LYS A 37 13.55 1.85 -8.97
CA LYS A 37 12.40 0.92 -9.07
C LYS A 37 12.39 -0.13 -7.94
N LYS A 38 13.56 -0.57 -7.46
CA LYS A 38 13.67 -1.51 -6.34
C LYS A 38 13.29 -0.88 -5.01
N SER A 39 13.59 0.41 -4.82
CA SER A 39 13.26 1.17 -3.61
C SER A 39 11.75 1.18 -3.32
N LYS A 40 10.91 1.09 -4.37
CA LYS A 40 9.43 1.02 -4.22
C LYS A 40 8.94 -0.15 -3.36
N ARG A 41 9.72 -1.23 -3.25
CA ARG A 41 9.34 -2.40 -2.41
C ARG A 41 9.35 -2.08 -0.91
N PHE A 42 10.01 -1.01 -0.50
CA PHE A 42 10.14 -0.59 0.90
C PHE A 42 9.16 0.52 1.29
N ILE A 43 8.35 1.01 0.34
CA ILE A 43 7.43 2.12 0.55
C ILE A 43 6.01 1.61 0.33
N ALA A 44 5.12 1.88 1.29
CA ALA A 44 3.69 1.69 1.13
C ALA A 44 3.01 3.04 0.87
N TYR A 45 2.03 3.06 -0.02
CA TYR A 45 1.26 4.25 -0.36
C TYR A 45 -0.23 3.93 -0.25
N CYS A 46 -0.95 4.68 0.59
CA CYS A 46 -2.41 4.63 0.67
C CYS A 46 -2.97 5.75 -0.21
N THR A 47 -3.81 5.40 -1.19
CA THR A 47 -4.45 6.36 -2.07
C THR A 47 -5.60 7.08 -1.35
N GLN A 48 -6.02 8.21 -1.89
CA GLN A 48 -7.19 8.93 -1.38
C GLN A 48 -8.49 8.17 -1.67
N ASP A 49 -8.59 7.58 -2.86
CA ASP A 49 -9.70 6.72 -3.24
C ASP A 49 -9.39 5.26 -2.91
N ASP A 50 -10.41 4.57 -2.42
CA ASP A 50 -10.39 3.15 -2.15
C ASP A 50 -10.64 2.36 -3.44
N ILE A 51 -9.76 1.40 -3.72
CA ILE A 51 -9.84 0.55 -4.92
C ILE A 51 -9.87 -0.91 -4.48
N PHE A 52 -11.08 -1.46 -4.39
CA PHE A 52 -11.34 -2.84 -3.97
C PHE A 52 -12.19 -3.59 -5.00
N PHE A 53 -12.14 -4.92 -4.95
CA PHE A 53 -13.08 -5.75 -5.70
C PHE A 53 -14.41 -5.79 -4.93
N PRO A 54 -15.52 -5.35 -5.51
CA PRO A 54 -16.79 -5.11 -4.78
C PRO A 54 -17.53 -6.38 -4.34
N HIS A 55 -16.96 -7.54 -4.62
CA HIS A 55 -17.54 -8.85 -4.33
C HIS A 55 -16.66 -9.68 -3.39
N LEU A 56 -15.59 -9.10 -2.85
CA LEU A 56 -14.71 -9.76 -1.90
C LEU A 56 -14.97 -9.24 -0.49
N THR A 57 -14.89 -10.15 0.48
CA THR A 57 -14.86 -9.80 1.90
C THR A 57 -13.54 -9.15 2.29
N VAL A 58 -13.48 -8.53 3.48
CA VAL A 58 -12.22 -8.01 4.05
C VAL A 58 -11.15 -9.10 4.11
N LYS A 59 -11.49 -10.29 4.61
CA LYS A 59 -10.55 -11.41 4.72
C LYS A 59 -10.09 -11.92 3.36
N GLU A 60 -10.97 -11.98 2.37
CA GLU A 60 -10.61 -12.39 1.01
C GLU A 60 -9.71 -11.37 0.33
N THR A 61 -10.00 -10.08 0.48
CA THR A 61 -9.19 -8.98 -0.05
C THR A 61 -7.77 -9.01 0.52
N LEU A 62 -7.63 -9.16 1.85
CA LEU A 62 -6.32 -9.30 2.50
C LEU A 62 -5.62 -10.61 2.12
N SER A 63 -6.35 -11.72 2.01
CA SER A 63 -5.79 -13.01 1.58
C SER A 63 -5.28 -12.97 0.15
N TYR A 64 -6.02 -12.34 -0.76
CA TYR A 64 -5.65 -12.15 -2.15
C TYR A 64 -4.37 -11.33 -2.28
N THR A 65 -4.33 -10.17 -1.60
CA THR A 65 -3.15 -9.30 -1.60
C THR A 65 -1.94 -9.96 -0.95
N ALA A 66 -2.12 -10.70 0.15
CA ALA A 66 -1.05 -11.44 0.81
C ALA A 66 -0.44 -12.51 -0.11
N ARG A 67 -1.25 -13.25 -0.88
CA ARG A 67 -0.75 -14.25 -1.84
C ARG A 67 0.13 -13.63 -2.92
N LEU A 68 -0.23 -12.44 -3.40
CA LEU A 68 0.49 -11.73 -4.46
C LEU A 68 1.75 -10.99 -3.97
N ARG A 69 1.70 -10.41 -2.77
CA ARG A 69 2.75 -9.52 -2.26
C ARG A 69 3.76 -10.19 -1.33
N LEU A 70 3.34 -11.22 -0.59
CA LEU A 70 4.26 -11.91 0.31
C LEU A 70 5.20 -12.85 -0.46
N PRO A 71 6.43 -13.08 0.07
CA PRO A 71 7.42 -13.96 -0.56
C PRO A 71 6.87 -15.33 -0.95
N ARG A 72 7.42 -15.95 -1.99
CA ARG A 72 6.95 -17.24 -2.52
C ARG A 72 7.34 -18.41 -1.62
N GLU A 73 8.38 -18.20 -0.82
CA GLU A 73 8.95 -19.15 0.14
C GLU A 73 8.00 -19.40 1.33
N LEU A 74 7.10 -18.45 1.62
CA LEU A 74 6.09 -18.62 2.66
C LEU A 74 4.98 -19.55 2.20
N SER A 75 4.69 -20.55 3.02
CA SER A 75 3.57 -21.47 2.83
C SER A 75 2.23 -20.72 2.85
N ARG A 76 1.19 -21.32 2.26
CA ARG A 76 -0.17 -20.78 2.30
C ARG A 76 -0.63 -20.51 3.74
N ARG A 77 -0.27 -21.39 4.68
CA ARG A 77 -0.62 -21.27 6.10
C ARG A 77 0.05 -20.04 6.74
N GLU A 78 1.32 -19.81 6.47
CA GLU A 78 2.06 -18.64 6.98
C GLU A 78 1.50 -17.34 6.43
N LYS A 79 1.16 -17.30 5.13
CA LYS A 79 0.51 -16.13 4.52
C LYS A 79 -0.85 -15.83 5.18
N LEU A 80 -1.66 -16.85 5.43
CA LEU A 80 -2.95 -16.68 6.13
C LEU A 80 -2.77 -16.22 7.58
N LYS A 81 -1.76 -16.74 8.29
CA LYS A 81 -1.42 -16.27 9.63
C LYS A 81 -1.06 -14.77 9.65
N GLN A 82 -0.34 -14.29 8.64
CA GLN A 82 -0.04 -12.85 8.51
C GLN A 82 -1.30 -12.01 8.26
N VAL A 83 -2.27 -12.53 7.52
CA VAL A 83 -3.57 -11.87 7.32
C VAL A 83 -4.32 -11.76 8.64
N GLU A 84 -4.42 -12.85 9.40
CA GLU A 84 -5.07 -12.88 10.71
C GLU A 84 -4.42 -11.89 11.69
N ASN A 85 -3.09 -11.88 11.75
CA ASN A 85 -2.34 -10.93 12.57
C ASN A 85 -2.62 -9.47 12.16
N THR A 86 -2.65 -9.18 10.86
CA THR A 86 -2.94 -7.83 10.34
C THR A 86 -4.36 -7.40 10.67
N MET A 87 -5.33 -8.31 10.53
CA MET A 87 -6.73 -8.03 10.90
C MET A 87 -6.88 -7.76 12.40
N ALA A 88 -6.17 -8.52 13.24
CA ALA A 88 -6.16 -8.30 14.68
C ALA A 88 -5.53 -6.93 15.03
N LEU A 89 -4.38 -6.62 14.44
CA LEU A 89 -3.67 -5.34 14.64
C LEU A 89 -4.54 -4.12 14.28
N LEU A 90 -5.30 -4.23 13.18
CA LEU A 90 -6.18 -3.16 12.69
C LEU A 90 -7.60 -3.23 13.27
N ASN A 91 -7.87 -4.15 14.21
CA ASN A 91 -9.19 -4.38 14.80
C ASN A 91 -10.31 -4.67 13.77
N LEU A 92 -9.97 -5.35 12.67
CA LEU A 92 -10.90 -5.70 11.58
C LEU A 92 -11.53 -7.09 11.74
N THR A 93 -11.27 -7.78 12.86
CA THR A 93 -11.71 -9.17 13.08
C THR A 93 -13.22 -9.35 13.01
N LYS A 94 -14.00 -8.36 13.47
CA LYS A 94 -15.47 -8.38 13.43
C LYS A 94 -16.04 -8.19 12.02
N CYS A 95 -15.26 -7.63 11.11
CA CYS A 95 -15.66 -7.34 9.74
C CYS A 95 -15.07 -8.34 8.74
N ALA A 96 -14.52 -9.45 9.22
CA ALA A 96 -13.77 -10.42 8.42
C ALA A 96 -14.53 -10.88 7.17
N ASP A 97 -15.81 -11.20 7.36
CA ASP A 97 -16.69 -11.77 6.35
C ASP A 97 -17.66 -10.72 5.77
N THR A 98 -17.40 -9.43 6.01
CA THR A 98 -18.16 -8.32 5.41
C THR A 98 -17.60 -8.01 4.03
N ILE A 99 -18.47 -7.92 3.02
CA ILE A 99 -18.13 -7.45 1.67
C ILE A 99 -17.79 -5.96 1.72
N ILE A 100 -16.73 -5.56 1.00
CA ILE A 100 -16.29 -4.15 0.87
C ILE A 100 -17.09 -3.46 -0.23
#